data_AF-A0A7Y8HU92-F1
#
_entry.id   AF-A0A7Y8HU92-F1
#
_cell.length_a   1.000
_cell.length_b   1.000
_cell.length_c   1.000
_cell.angle_alpha   90.00
_cell.angle_beta   90.00
_cell.angle_gamma   90.00
#
_symmetry.space_group_name_H-M   'P 1'
#
loop_
_entity.id
_entity.type
_entity.pdbx_description
1 polymer ?
#
loop_
_entity_poly.entity_id
_entity_poly.type
_entity_poly.pdbx_seq_one_letter_code
_entity_poly.pdbx_strand_id
1 'polypeptide(L)'
;MSEEIQRAGLLVRSVAKILDFIIIAAAIEILPKAGFLAGLTYLLVGDGLFGGRSLGKKLIGLRVISLETYKPCSFKESILRNSTLAVGYLFYKVIWIGWIFILFAIIFEFIILIGSKDGMRIGDEIAKTIVIEQPRPQEGEG
;
A
#
# COMPACT_ATOMS: atom_id res chain seq x y z
N MET A 1 31.97 -33.79 32.92
CA MET A 1 31.24 -34.73 32.05
C MET A 1 31.16 -34.08 30.69
N SER A 2 32.11 -34.36 29.80
CA SER A 2 32.11 -33.82 28.44
C SER A 2 31.02 -34.54 27.66
N GLU A 3 29.96 -33.83 27.26
CA GLU A 3 29.01 -34.37 26.29
C GLU A 3 29.79 -34.68 25.00
N GLU A 4 29.91 -35.97 24.65
CA GLU A 4 30.45 -36.40 23.36
C GLU A 4 29.49 -35.92 22.27
N ILE A 5 29.94 -34.95 21.46
CA ILE A 5 29.17 -34.43 20.33
C ILE A 5 29.07 -35.53 19.27
N GLN A 6 27.95 -36.26 19.27
CA GLN A 6 27.68 -37.31 18.28
C GLN A 6 27.33 -36.67 16.92
N ARG A 7 28.12 -36.97 15.89
CA ARG A 7 27.89 -36.42 14.53
C ARG A 7 26.63 -37.04 13.92
N ALA A 8 25.65 -36.21 13.55
CA ALA A 8 24.48 -36.66 12.81
C ALA A 8 24.88 -37.31 11.47
N GLY A 9 24.28 -38.46 11.17
CA GLY A 9 24.51 -39.21 9.92
C GLY A 9 24.06 -38.43 8.69
N LEU A 10 24.63 -38.77 7.53
CA LEU A 10 24.36 -38.08 6.25
C LEU A 10 22.88 -38.06 5.90
N LEU A 11 22.13 -39.14 6.16
CA LEU A 11 20.69 -39.21 5.89
C LEU A 11 19.88 -38.15 6.65
N VAL A 12 20.16 -37.96 7.95
CA VAL A 12 19.44 -36.98 8.78
C VAL A 12 19.70 -35.56 8.28
N ARG A 13 20.95 -35.27 7.88
CA ARG A 13 21.31 -33.96 7.30
C ARG A 13 20.60 -33.72 5.97
N SER A 14 20.51 -34.74 5.12
CA SER A 14 19.80 -34.65 3.84
C SER A 14 18.30 -34.44 4.04
N VAL A 15 17.67 -35.15 4.98
CA VAL A 15 16.24 -34.95 5.31
C VAL A 15 16.00 -33.53 5.83
N ALA A 16 16.84 -33.03 6.74
CA ALA A 16 16.74 -31.65 7.23
C ALA A 16 16.83 -30.63 6.09
N LYS A 17 17.79 -30.81 5.16
CA LYS A 17 17.91 -29.95 3.98
C LYS A 17 16.67 -29.98 3.09
N ILE A 18 16.08 -31.17 2.88
CA ILE A 18 14.85 -31.30 2.09
C ILE A 18 13.69 -30.56 2.76
N LEU A 19 13.54 -30.68 4.09
CA LEU A 19 12.52 -29.94 4.84
C LEU A 19 12.72 -28.43 4.73
N ASP A 20 13.95 -27.93 4.87
CA ASP A 20 14.28 -26.52 4.67
C ASP A 20 13.89 -26.06 3.26
N PHE A 21 14.19 -26.84 2.22
CA PHE A 21 13.81 -26.53 0.84
C PHE A 21 12.30 -26.50 0.64
N ILE A 22 11.54 -27.38 1.30
CA ILE A 22 10.07 -27.37 1.25
C ILE A 22 9.53 -26.08 1.88
N ILE A 23 10.06 -25.68 3.03
CA ILE A 23 9.65 -24.43 3.71
C ILE A 23 9.96 -23.21 2.82
N ILE A 24 11.15 -23.18 2.21
CA ILE A 24 11.54 -22.10 1.30
C ILE A 24 10.63 -22.07 0.06
N ALA A 25 10.34 -23.23 -0.53
CA ALA A 25 9.44 -23.32 -1.70
C ALA A 25 8.03 -22.81 -1.36
N ALA A 26 7.48 -23.22 -0.21
CA ALA A 26 6.19 -22.74 0.27
C ALA A 26 6.19 -21.22 0.51
N ALA A 27 7.27 -20.69 1.11
CA ALA A 27 7.42 -19.25 1.32
C ALA A 27 7.46 -18.48 -0.02
N ILE A 28 8.24 -18.95 -0.99
CA ILE A 28 8.35 -18.33 -2.33
C ILE A 28 6.98 -18.28 -3.03
N GLU A 29 6.10 -19.25 -2.80
CA GLU A 29 4.79 -19.25 -3.42
C GLU A 29 3.76 -18.37 -2.68
N ILE A 30 3.78 -18.39 -1.34
CA ILE A 30 2.76 -17.74 -0.51
C ILE A 30 3.05 -16.25 -0.32
N LEU A 31 4.29 -15.88 0.00
CA LEU A 31 4.65 -14.49 0.33
C LEU A 31 4.33 -13.50 -0.79
N PRO A 32 4.66 -13.78 -2.07
CA PRO A 32 4.33 -12.85 -3.16
C PRO A 32 2.82 -12.68 -3.37
N LYS A 33 2.04 -13.75 -3.25
CA LYS A 33 0.57 -13.70 -3.39
C LYS A 33 -0.06 -12.94 -2.24
N ALA A 34 0.33 -13.25 -1.01
CA ALA A 34 -0.14 -12.58 0.20
C ALA A 34 0.27 -11.11 0.23
N GLY A 35 1.54 -10.82 -0.10
CA GLY A 35 2.08 -9.46 -0.18
C GLY A 35 1.37 -8.63 -1.25
N PHE A 36 1.09 -9.21 -2.42
CA PHE A 36 0.33 -8.52 -3.47
C PHE A 36 -1.05 -8.09 -2.99
N LEU A 37 -1.80 -9.01 -2.36
CA LEU A 37 -3.14 -8.74 -1.83
C LEU A 37 -3.11 -7.75 -0.67
N ALA A 38 -2.18 -7.93 0.28
CA ALA A 38 -2.01 -7.01 1.41
C ALA A 38 -1.69 -5.58 0.93
N GLY A 39 -0.82 -5.44 -0.08
CA GLY A 39 -0.50 -4.16 -0.71
C GLY A 39 -1.72 -3.52 -1.38
N LEU A 40 -2.49 -4.30 -2.14
CA LEU A 40 -3.73 -3.82 -2.77
C LEU A 40 -4.78 -3.39 -1.73
N THR A 41 -4.97 -4.18 -0.68
CA THR A 41 -5.89 -3.85 0.41
C THR A 41 -5.45 -2.55 1.07
N TYR A 42 -4.18 -2.44 1.45
CA TYR A 42 -3.66 -1.22 2.08
C TYR A 42 -3.79 0.00 1.17
N LEU A 43 -3.51 -0.12 -0.12
CA LEU A 43 -3.71 0.95 -1.10
C LEU A 43 -5.16 1.43 -1.11
N LEU A 44 -6.12 0.51 -1.10
CA LEU A 44 -7.55 0.83 -1.15
C LEU A 44 -8.06 1.44 0.16
N VAL A 45 -7.71 0.87 1.32
CA VAL A 45 -8.30 1.27 2.62
C VAL A 45 -7.45 2.26 3.41
N GLY A 46 -6.20 2.49 2.99
CA GLY A 46 -5.20 3.18 3.79
C GLY A 46 -5.61 4.59 4.20
N ASP A 47 -6.32 5.31 3.34
CA ASP A 47 -6.77 6.66 3.65
C ASP A 47 -8.05 6.72 4.50
N GLY A 48 -8.72 5.60 4.71
CA GLY A 48 -9.78 5.46 5.72
C GLY A 48 -9.23 5.24 7.14
N LEU A 49 -7.92 4.98 7.28
CA LEU A 49 -7.27 4.78 8.58
C LEU A 49 -6.96 6.11 9.28
N PHE A 50 -6.54 6.03 10.55
CA PHE A 50 -6.00 7.13 11.35
C PHE A 50 -6.80 8.46 11.32
N GLY A 51 -8.12 8.38 11.12
CA GLY A 51 -9.00 9.53 10.93
C GLY A 51 -8.78 10.21 9.58
N GLY A 52 -8.93 9.47 8.48
CA GLY A 52 -8.91 10.00 7.11
C GLY A 52 -7.52 10.15 6.50
N ARG A 53 -6.55 9.28 6.84
CA ARG A 53 -5.18 9.34 6.33
C ARG A 53 -4.46 7.99 6.39
N SER A 54 -3.64 7.73 5.37
CA SER A 54 -2.65 6.64 5.39
C SER A 54 -1.45 6.98 6.28
N LEU A 55 -0.61 5.97 6.57
CA LEU A 55 0.60 6.14 7.40
C LEU A 55 1.53 7.22 6.84
N GLY A 56 1.78 7.19 5.52
CA GLY A 56 2.62 8.19 4.85
C GLY A 56 2.08 9.59 5.07
N LYS A 57 0.78 9.80 4.81
CA LYS A 57 0.09 11.08 5.02
C LYS A 57 0.15 11.53 6.48
N LYS A 58 0.04 10.61 7.44
CA LYS A 58 0.19 10.91 8.86
C LYS A 58 1.58 11.45 9.19
N LEU A 59 2.64 10.88 8.63
CA LEU A 59 4.02 11.32 8.87
C LEU A 59 4.30 12.72 8.32
N ILE A 60 3.70 13.07 7.18
CA ILE A 60 3.85 14.39 6.54
C ILE A 60 2.79 15.41 6.97
N GLY A 61 1.88 15.06 7.88
CA GLY A 61 0.85 15.98 8.39
C GLY A 61 -0.30 16.27 7.43
N LEU A 62 -0.60 15.36 6.49
CA LEU A 62 -1.74 15.49 5.58
C LEU A 62 -2.98 14.72 6.08
N ARG A 63 -4.16 15.22 5.69
CA ARG A 63 -5.45 14.58 5.96
C ARG A 63 -6.35 14.66 4.73
N VAL A 64 -7.21 13.66 4.58
CA VAL A 64 -8.24 13.61 3.54
C VAL A 64 -9.59 13.89 4.18
N ILE A 65 -10.35 14.79 3.59
CA ILE A 65 -11.72 15.11 4.00
C ILE A 65 -12.70 14.89 2.86
N SER A 66 -13.92 14.50 3.22
CA SER A 66 -15.07 14.42 2.32
C SER A 66 -15.61 15.83 2.05
N LEU A 67 -15.84 16.17 0.79
CA LEU A 67 -16.46 17.45 0.39
C LEU A 67 -17.96 17.47 0.68
N GLU A 68 -18.59 16.30 0.77
CA GLU A 68 -20.02 16.19 1.08
C GLU A 68 -20.30 16.34 2.57
N THR A 69 -19.52 15.64 3.40
CA THR A 69 -19.77 15.57 4.84
C THR A 69 -18.83 16.42 5.69
N TYR A 70 -17.75 16.95 5.10
CA TYR A 70 -16.65 17.65 5.79
C TYR A 70 -16.00 16.85 6.93
N LYS A 71 -16.21 15.52 6.92
CA LYS A 71 -15.62 14.58 7.88
C LYS A 71 -14.36 13.95 7.31
N PRO A 72 -13.50 13.37 8.18
CA PRO A 72 -12.37 12.59 7.71
C PRO A 72 -12.82 11.45 6.80
N CYS A 73 -11.99 11.16 5.79
CA CYS A 73 -12.25 10.14 4.79
C CYS A 73 -12.62 8.79 5.42
N SER A 74 -13.73 8.24 4.96
CA SER A 74 -14.20 6.90 5.33
C SER A 74 -13.52 5.82 4.48
N PHE A 75 -13.64 4.55 4.89
CA PHE A 75 -13.14 3.43 4.09
C PHE A 75 -13.76 3.36 2.69
N LYS A 76 -15.04 3.72 2.54
CA LYS A 76 -15.73 3.72 1.25
C LYS A 76 -15.13 4.76 0.30
N GLU A 77 -14.93 5.99 0.79
CA GLU A 77 -14.33 7.08 0.02
C GLU A 77 -12.86 6.77 -0.30
N SER A 78 -12.12 6.17 0.64
CA SER A 78 -10.74 5.70 0.41
C SER A 78 -10.67 4.69 -0.72
N ILE A 79 -11.54 3.67 -0.71
CA ILE A 79 -11.61 2.66 -1.78
C ILE A 79 -11.94 3.33 -3.11
N LEU A 80 -12.94 4.22 -3.12
CA LEU A 80 -13.42 4.86 -4.34
C LEU A 80 -12.34 5.74 -4.96
N ARG A 81 -11.65 6.57 -4.16
CA ARG A 81 -10.56 7.38 -4.68
C ARG A 81 -9.37 6.55 -5.13
N ASN A 82 -8.96 5.58 -4.33
CA ASN A 82 -7.76 4.79 -4.63
C ASN A 82 -8.03 3.70 -5.68
N SER A 83 -9.28 3.55 -6.14
CA SER A 83 -9.66 2.58 -7.17
C SER A 83 -8.90 2.79 -8.48
N THR A 84 -8.68 4.03 -8.91
CA THR A 84 -7.92 4.34 -10.13
C THR A 84 -6.49 3.80 -10.05
N LEU A 85 -5.82 4.04 -8.92
CA LEU A 85 -4.48 3.51 -8.66
C LEU A 85 -4.49 1.99 -8.45
N ALA A 86 -5.54 1.45 -7.82
CA ALA A 86 -5.70 0.01 -7.60
C ALA A 86 -5.87 -0.75 -8.92
N VAL A 87 -6.60 -0.19 -9.89
CA VAL A 87 -6.67 -0.73 -11.25
C VAL A 87 -5.28 -0.79 -11.87
N GLY A 88 -4.50 0.30 -11.78
CA GLY A 88 -3.10 0.30 -12.21
C GLY A 88 -2.28 -0.80 -11.52
N TYR A 89 -2.41 -0.93 -10.19
CA TYR A 89 -1.71 -1.96 -9.41
C TYR A 89 -2.05 -3.39 -9.87
N LEU A 90 -3.29 -3.67 -10.29
CA LEU A 90 -3.67 -4.99 -10.83
C LEU A 90 -2.92 -5.34 -12.11
N PHE A 91 -2.64 -4.35 -12.97
CA PHE A 91 -1.89 -4.54 -14.21
C PHE A 91 -0.39 -4.74 -13.99
N TYR A 92 0.14 -4.54 -12.78
CA TYR A 92 1.58 -4.68 -12.49
C TYR A 92 2.13 -6.07 -12.82
N LYS A 93 1.30 -7.11 -12.75
CA LYS A 93 1.70 -8.50 -13.09
C LYS A 93 1.92 -8.72 -14.59
N VAL A 94 1.40 -7.84 -15.45
CA VAL A 94 1.58 -7.94 -16.91
C VAL A 94 2.83 -7.18 -17.30
N ILE A 95 3.94 -7.91 -17.46
CA ILE A 95 5.24 -7.32 -17.83
C ILE A 95 5.14 -6.63 -19.21
N TRP A 96 5.89 -5.55 -19.38
CA TRP A 96 5.90 -4.65 -20.55
C TRP A 96 4.61 -3.83 -20.68
N ILE A 97 3.49 -4.44 -21.05
CA ILE A 97 2.24 -3.72 -21.36
C ILE A 97 1.67 -3.06 -20.10
N GLY A 98 1.58 -3.81 -19.00
CA GLY A 98 1.03 -3.30 -17.74
C GLY A 98 1.90 -2.19 -17.15
N TRP A 99 3.23 -2.30 -17.26
CA TRP A 99 4.14 -1.29 -16.73
C TRP A 99 4.09 0.02 -17.52
N ILE A 100 4.03 -0.06 -18.86
CA ILE A 100 3.83 1.12 -19.71
C ILE A 100 2.49 1.78 -19.37
N PHE A 101 1.43 0.98 -19.22
CA PHE A 101 0.11 1.49 -18.84
C PHE A 101 0.12 2.18 -17.47
N ILE A 102 0.75 1.58 -16.46
CA ILE A 102 0.91 2.17 -15.12
C ILE A 102 1.66 3.49 -15.21
N LEU A 103 2.77 3.54 -15.95
CA LEU A 103 3.56 4.77 -16.12
C LEU A 103 2.71 5.87 -16.76
N PHE A 104 1.98 5.54 -17.84
CA PHE A 104 1.09 6.48 -18.50
C PHE A 104 -0.03 6.96 -17.57
N ALA A 105 -0.66 6.06 -16.82
CA ALA A 105 -1.70 6.41 -15.85
C ALA A 105 -1.19 7.35 -14.75
N ILE A 106 0.01 7.09 -14.21
CA ILE A 106 0.64 7.96 -13.20
C ILE A 106 0.92 9.35 -13.77
N ILE A 107 1.53 9.42 -14.97
CA ILE A 107 1.82 10.70 -15.63
C ILE A 107 0.52 11.46 -15.89
N PHE A 108 -0.50 10.79 -16.40
CA PHE A 108 -1.79 11.39 -16.71
C PHE A 108 -2.50 11.92 -15.45
N GLU A 109 -2.55 11.13 -14.38
CA GLU A 109 -3.08 11.61 -13.09
C GLU A 109 -2.29 12.80 -12.56
N PHE A 110 -0.96 12.80 -12.70
CA PHE A 110 -0.12 13.90 -12.25
C PHE A 110 -0.35 15.19 -13.05
N ILE A 111 -0.54 15.07 -14.36
CA ILE A 111 -0.91 16.21 -15.22
C ILE A 111 -2.26 16.79 -14.77
N ILE A 112 -3.25 15.94 -14.52
CA ILE A 112 -4.57 16.38 -14.01
C ILE A 112 -4.44 17.05 -12.65
N LEU A 113 -3.64 16.48 -11.76
CA LEU A 113 -3.39 17.04 -10.43
C LEU A 113 -2.85 18.47 -10.51
N ILE A 114 -1.88 18.72 -11.40
CA ILE A 114 -1.30 20.06 -11.61
C ILE A 114 -2.31 21.00 -12.28
N GLY A 115 -3.10 20.50 -13.22
CA GLY A 115 -4.12 21.30 -13.92
C GLY A 115 -5.38 21.58 -13.10
N SER A 116 -5.59 20.84 -12.00
CA SER A 116 -6.75 20.97 -11.13
C SER A 116 -6.61 22.20 -10.24
N LYS A 117 -7.59 23.10 -10.29
CA LYS A 117 -7.64 24.31 -9.44
C LYS A 117 -7.60 23.98 -7.95
N ASP A 118 -8.18 22.83 -7.59
CA ASP A 118 -8.32 22.37 -6.21
C ASP A 118 -7.27 21.31 -5.84
N GLY A 119 -6.31 21.03 -6.72
CA GLY A 119 -5.28 20.00 -6.49
C GLY A 119 -5.86 18.59 -6.32
N MET A 120 -6.97 18.30 -7.01
CA MET A 120 -7.65 17.01 -6.96
C MET A 120 -7.19 16.09 -8.10
N ARG A 121 -7.05 14.80 -7.80
CA ARG A 121 -6.85 13.73 -8.80
C ARG A 121 -8.20 13.25 -9.34
N ILE A 122 -8.17 12.42 -10.38
CA ILE A 122 -9.37 11.75 -10.90
C ILE A 122 -10.11 11.00 -9.77
N GLY A 123 -9.38 10.25 -8.96
CA GLY A 123 -9.98 9.52 -7.85
C GLY A 123 -10.61 10.44 -6.79
N ASP A 124 -9.99 11.59 -6.52
CA ASP A 124 -10.52 12.58 -5.56
C ASP A 124 -11.84 13.18 -6.08
N GLU A 125 -11.92 13.44 -7.38
CA GLU A 125 -13.11 13.98 -8.02
C GLU A 125 -14.28 12.97 -8.04
N ILE A 126 -13.98 11.69 -8.25
CA ILE A 126 -14.95 10.59 -8.18
C ILE A 126 -15.44 10.39 -6.75
N ALA A 127 -14.52 10.42 -5.78
CA ALA A 127 -14.85 10.19 -4.37
C ALA A 127 -15.37 11.44 -3.64
N LYS A 128 -15.39 12.60 -4.32
CA LYS A 128 -15.71 13.90 -3.72
C LYS A 128 -14.89 14.15 -2.45
N THR A 129 -13.57 13.94 -2.54
CA THR A 129 -12.64 14.17 -1.43
C THR A 129 -11.56 15.18 -1.79
N ILE A 130 -10.97 15.82 -0.79
CA ILE A 130 -9.80 16.69 -0.97
C ILE A 130 -8.73 16.38 0.08
N VAL A 131 -7.46 16.60 -0.27
CA VAL A 131 -6.32 16.47 0.64
C VAL A 131 -5.95 17.85 1.18
N ILE A 132 -5.91 17.99 2.49
CA ILE A 132 -5.56 19.23 3.20
C ILE A 132 -4.37 19.01 4.12
N GLU A 133 -3.62 20.09 4.36
CA GLU A 133 -2.62 20.12 5.43
C GLU A 133 -3.33 20.18 6.78
N GLN A 134 -2.88 19.37 7.72
CA GLN A 134 -3.37 19.45 9.09
C GLN A 134 -2.80 20.73 9.71
N PRO A 135 -3.64 21.60 10.32
CA PRO A 135 -3.13 22.74 11.04
C PRO A 135 -2.18 22.23 12.13
N ARG A 136 -0.92 22.71 12.11
CA ARG A 136 0.01 22.48 13.21
C ARG A 136 -0.67 22.98 14.49
N PRO A 137 -0.62 22.23 15.60
CA PRO A 137 -0.98 22.81 16.90
C PRO A 137 -0.14 24.08 17.02
N GLN A 138 -0.79 25.22 17.24
CA GLN A 138 -0.06 26.44 17.55
C GLN A 138 0.75 26.12 18.82
N GLU A 139 2.08 26.05 18.68
CA GLU A 139 2.97 26.02 19.83
C GLU A 139 2.63 27.27 20.64
N GLY A 140 2.15 27.04 21.86
CA GLY A 140 1.53 28.07 22.66
C GLY A 140 2.44 29.29 22.82
N GLU A 141 1.89 30.45 22.49
CA GLU A 141 2.17 31.64 23.27
C GLU A 141 1.72 31.35 24.72
N GLY A 142 2.69 31.15 25.60
CA GLY A 142 2.53 30.97 27.04
C GLY A 142 3.70 31.59 27.76
#